data_AF-A0AA46JXL1-F1
#
_entry.id   AF-A0AA46JXL1-F1
#
_cell.length_a   1.000
_cell.length_b   1.000
_cell.length_c   1.000
_cell.angle_alpha   90.00
_cell.angle_beta   90.00
_cell.angle_gamma   90.00
#
_symmetry.space_group_name_H-M   'P 1'
#
loop_
_entity.id
_entity.type
_entity.pdbx_description
1 polymer ?
#
loop_
_entity_poly.entity_id
_entity_poly.type
_entity_poly.pdbx_seq_one_letter_code
_entity_poly.pdbx_strand_id
1 'polypeptide(L)'
;VDWYRSTMDKPKTLHPRYLSQEERIQIADRLRLGDSIRAIARLLGRDPGTVSREVERNRNPESGGYEPYRAQQKAADRPKRPKP
;
A
#
# COMPACT_ATOMS: atom_id res chain seq x y z
N VAL A 1 -16.77 27.61 15.61
CA VAL A 1 -17.22 26.26 16.04
C VAL A 1 -16.81 25.31 14.93
N ASP A 2 -15.56 24.86 14.96
CA ASP A 2 -14.89 24.17 13.84
C ASP A 2 -14.85 22.66 14.11
N TRP A 3 -16.04 22.07 14.31
CA TRP A 3 -16.23 20.67 14.72
C TRP A 3 -16.36 19.69 13.53
N TYR A 4 -15.87 20.06 12.34
CA TYR A 4 -15.97 19.23 11.14
C TYR A 4 -14.66 19.05 10.37
N ARG A 5 -13.50 19.19 11.03
CA ARG A 5 -12.27 18.55 10.54
C ARG A 5 -12.20 17.14 11.10
N SER A 6 -13.11 16.33 10.55
CA SER A 6 -13.17 14.89 10.74
C SER A 6 -11.77 14.32 10.80
N THR A 7 -11.48 13.72 11.95
CA THR A 7 -10.49 12.66 12.14
C THR A 7 -10.89 11.49 11.24
N MET A 8 -10.89 11.70 9.92
CA MET A 8 -10.89 10.61 8.95
C MET A 8 -9.72 9.75 9.38
N ASP A 9 -10.06 8.55 9.80
CA ASP A 9 -9.22 7.51 10.33
C ASP A 9 -7.98 7.40 9.44
N LYS A 10 -6.95 8.20 9.76
CA LYS A 10 -5.77 8.29 8.92
C LYS A 10 -5.18 6.91 9.00
N PRO A 11 -5.11 6.17 7.89
CA PRO A 11 -4.71 4.79 7.95
C PRO A 11 -3.36 4.74 8.62
N LYS A 12 -3.27 3.93 9.69
CA LYS A 12 -2.12 3.91 10.59
C LYS A 12 -0.84 3.93 9.77
N THR A 13 -0.15 5.06 9.77
CA THR A 13 1.08 5.24 9.03
C THR A 13 2.10 4.30 9.64
N LEU A 14 2.38 3.21 8.94
CA LEU A 14 3.53 2.36 9.24
C LEU A 14 4.79 3.23 9.13
N HIS A 15 5.85 2.89 9.87
CA HIS A 15 7.14 3.61 9.84
C HIS A 15 7.51 3.99 8.39
N PRO A 16 8.10 5.17 8.11
CA PRO A 16 8.34 5.67 6.73
C PRO A 16 9.02 4.68 5.77
N ARG A 17 9.70 3.67 6.30
CA ARG A 17 10.25 2.52 5.56
C ARG A 17 9.20 1.69 4.82
N TYR A 18 7.98 1.63 5.32
CA TYR A 18 6.87 0.86 4.77
C TYR A 18 5.94 1.77 3.97
N LEU A 19 5.24 1.16 3.01
CA LEU A 19 4.14 1.82 2.33
C LEU A 19 2.98 2.01 3.31
N SER A 20 2.35 3.17 3.26
CA SER A 20 1.08 3.48 3.90
C SER A 20 -0.08 2.85 3.11
N GLN A 21 -1.26 2.78 3.73
CA GLN A 21 -2.45 2.32 3.03
C GLN A 21 -2.82 3.24 1.86
N GLU A 22 -2.62 4.55 2.01
CA GLU A 22 -2.85 5.54 0.96
C GLU A 22 -1.96 5.28 -0.26
N GLU A 23 -0.67 5.04 -0.04
CA GLU A 23 0.25 4.66 -1.12
C GLU A 23 -0.18 3.34 -1.79
N ARG A 24 -0.69 2.37 -1.02
CA ARG A 24 -1.21 1.11 -1.58
C ARG A 24 -2.46 1.35 -2.44
N ILE A 25 -3.39 2.19 -2.01
CA ILE A 25 -4.58 2.55 -2.79
C ILE A 25 -4.14 3.21 -4.11
N GLN A 26 -3.21 4.16 -4.06
CA GLN A 26 -2.67 4.80 -5.26
C GLN A 26 -1.97 3.79 -6.19
N ILE A 27 -1.20 2.83 -5.65
CA ILE A 27 -0.63 1.74 -6.47
C ILE A 27 -1.74 0.98 -7.20
N ALA A 28 -2.82 0.61 -6.50
CA ALA A 28 -3.93 -0.13 -7.10
C ALA A 28 -4.61 0.64 -8.24
N ASP A 29 -4.87 1.93 -8.03
CA ASP A 29 -5.53 2.77 -9.04
C ASP A 29 -4.65 2.98 -10.26
N ARG A 30 -3.36 3.26 -10.06
CA ARG A 30 -2.42 3.47 -11.16
C ARG A 30 -2.18 2.19 -11.96
N LEU A 31 -2.13 1.03 -11.30
CA LEU A 31 -2.09 -0.27 -11.99
C LEU A 31 -3.34 -0.50 -12.85
N ARG A 32 -4.54 -0.13 -12.37
CA ARG A 32 -5.78 -0.23 -13.16
C ARG A 32 -5.77 0.70 -14.37
N LEU A 33 -5.10 1.85 -14.26
CA LEU A 33 -4.89 2.78 -15.37
C LEU A 33 -3.80 2.32 -16.35
N GLY A 34 -3.09 1.22 -16.07
CA GLY A 34 -2.05 0.68 -16.93
C GLY A 34 -0.66 1.31 -16.74
N ASP A 35 -0.46 2.09 -15.67
CA ASP A 35 0.83 2.71 -15.40
C ASP A 35 1.91 1.66 -15.07
N SER A 36 3.11 1.86 -15.59
CA SER A 36 4.26 1.02 -15.26
C SER A 36 4.69 1.19 -13.79
N ILE A 37 5.25 0.14 -13.19
CA ILE A 37 5.81 0.17 -11.83
C ILE A 37 6.77 1.37 -11.62
N ARG A 38 7.59 1.71 -12.62
CA ARG A 38 8.51 2.86 -12.55
C ARG A 38 7.80 4.21 -12.57
N ALA A 39 6.67 4.33 -13.26
CA ALA A 39 5.86 5.55 -13.25
C ALA A 39 5.18 5.74 -11.89
N ILE A 40 4.59 4.66 -11.35
CA ILE A 40 3.96 4.65 -10.03
C ILE A 40 4.98 5.00 -8.94
N ALA A 41 6.17 4.39 -8.97
CA ALA A 41 7.22 4.65 -7.99
C ALA A 41 7.68 6.12 -8.00
N ARG A 42 7.83 6.72 -9.19
CA ARG A 42 8.15 8.15 -9.34
C ARG A 42 7.04 9.04 -8.78
N LEU A 43 5.78 8.73 -9.04
CA LEU A 43 4.62 9.47 -8.51
C LEU A 43 4.63 9.48 -6.98
N LEU A 44 4.94 8.34 -6.36
CA LEU A 44 4.94 8.17 -4.90
C LEU A 44 6.22 8.62 -4.22
N GLY A 45 7.26 9.01 -4.98
CA GLY A 45 8.59 9.28 -4.41
C GLY A 45 9.24 8.05 -3.76
N ARG A 46 8.97 6.85 -4.29
CA ARG A 46 9.47 5.58 -3.77
C ARG A 46 10.42 4.90 -4.74
N ASP A 47 11.21 3.97 -4.22
CA ASP A 47 12.04 3.10 -5.04
C ASP A 47 11.17 2.14 -5.88
N PRO A 48 11.42 1.98 -7.20
CA PRO A 48 10.69 1.04 -8.04
C PRO A 48 10.70 -0.40 -7.54
N GLY A 49 11.80 -0.85 -6.93
CA GLY A 49 11.89 -2.18 -6.31
C GLY A 49 10.95 -2.34 -5.13
N THR A 50 10.68 -1.26 -4.37
CA THR A 50 9.69 -1.27 -3.28
C THR A 50 8.28 -1.49 -3.82
N VAL A 51 7.89 -0.77 -4.87
CA VAL A 51 6.57 -0.93 -5.50
C VAL A 51 6.45 -2.31 -6.14
N SER A 52 7.48 -2.77 -6.86
CA SER A 52 7.49 -4.11 -7.48
C SER A 52 7.27 -5.22 -6.45
N ARG A 53 8.07 -5.23 -5.37
CA ARG A 53 7.98 -6.22 -4.30
C ARG A 53 6.63 -6.19 -3.58
N GLU A 54 6.03 -5.01 -3.44
CA GLU A 54 4.71 -4.86 -2.85
C GLU A 54 3.63 -5.51 -3.73
N VAL A 55 3.63 -5.18 -5.02
CA VAL A 55 2.64 -5.66 -5.99
C VAL A 55 2.74 -7.17 -6.15
N GLU A 56 3.94 -7.69 -6.39
CA GLU A 56 4.17 -9.13 -6.59
C GLU A 56 3.70 -9.95 -5.38
N ARG A 57 4.04 -9.49 -4.17
CA ARG A 57 3.77 -10.20 -2.92
C ARG A 57 2.31 -10.19 -2.49
N ASN A 58 1.54 -9.22 -2.96
CA ASN A 58 0.13 -9.07 -2.61
C ASN A 58 -0.80 -9.13 -3.84
N ARG A 59 -0.30 -9.64 -4.96
CA ARG A 59 -1.13 -9.98 -6.11
C ARG A 59 -2.06 -11.13 -5.72
N ASN A 60 -3.33 -11.01 -6.07
CA ASN A 60 -4.28 -12.09 -5.94
C ASN A 60 -4.00 -13.13 -7.06
N PRO A 61 -3.71 -14.40 -6.74
CA PRO A 61 -3.40 -15.41 -7.74
C PRO A 61 -4.62 -15.81 -8.59
N GLU A 62 -5.84 -15.66 -8.08
CA GLU A 62 -7.08 -16.02 -8.77
C GLU A 62 -7.55 -14.90 -9.70
N SER A 63 -7.60 -13.67 -9.20
CA SER A 63 -8.07 -12.51 -9.99
C SER A 63 -6.95 -11.82 -10.77
N GLY A 64 -5.68 -12.10 -10.46
CA GLY A 64 -4.52 -11.44 -11.04
C GLY A 64 -4.35 -9.97 -10.62
N GLY A 65 -5.29 -9.41 -9.85
CA GLY A 65 -5.30 -8.01 -9.41
C GLY A 65 -4.50 -7.75 -8.14
N TYR A 66 -4.21 -6.49 -7.87
CA TYR A 66 -3.57 -6.04 -6.63
C TYR A 66 -4.63 -5.59 -5.61
N GLU A 67 -4.56 -6.10 -4.38
CA GLU A 67 -5.54 -5.87 -3.31
C GLU A 67 -4.95 -4.99 -2.18
N PRO A 68 -5.17 -3.66 -2.19
CA PRO A 68 -4.46 -2.74 -1.29
C PRO A 68 -4.83 -2.92 0.19
N TYR A 69 -6.10 -3.19 0.49
CA TYR A 69 -6.57 -3.39 1.86
C TYR A 69 -6.04 -4.69 2.46
N ARG A 70 -6.02 -5.78 1.67
CA ARG A 70 -5.43 -7.05 2.09
C ARG A 70 -3.92 -6.93 2.31
N ALA A 71 -3.24 -6.16 1.46
CA ALA A 71 -1.82 -5.87 1.62
C ALA A 71 -1.52 -5.10 2.92
N GLN A 72 -2.37 -4.11 3.26
CA GLN A 72 -2.29 -3.39 4.53
C GLN A 72 -2.48 -4.32 5.74
N GLN A 73 -3.51 -5.18 5.72
CA GLN A 73 -3.76 -6.15 6.80
C GLN A 73 -2.56 -7.09 6.99
N LYS A 74 -2.06 -7.69 5.90
CA LYS A 74 -0.85 -8.52 5.92
C LYS A 74 0.37 -7.79 6.48
N ALA A 75 0.56 -6.50 6.14
CA ALA A 75 1.65 -5.71 6.66
C ALA A 75 1.52 -5.43 8.16
N ALA A 76 0.30 -5.19 8.65
CA ALA A 76 0.01 -4.98 10.07
C ALA A 76 0.16 -6.24 10.92
N ASP A 77 -0.05 -7.43 10.34
CA ASP A 77 0.05 -8.70 11.06
C ASP A 77 1.47 -9.28 11.13
N ARG A 78 2.34 -8.96 10.17
CA ARG A 78 3.76 -9.39 10.19
C ARG A 78 4.52 -9.11 11.49
N PRO A 79 4.47 -7.91 12.08
CA PRO A 79 5.17 -7.64 13.33
C PRO A 79 4.61 -8.40 14.53
N LYS A 80 3.42 -9.02 14.43
CA LYS A 80 2.81 -9.80 15.52
C LYS A 80 3.37 -11.22 15.63
N ARG A 81 4.26 -11.65 14.73
CA ARG A 81 4.83 -13.01 14.79
C ARG A 81 5.81 -13.10 15.98
N PRO A 82 5.49 -13.84 17.06
CA PRO A 82 6.43 -14.04 18.15
C PRO A 82 7.67 -14.79 17.62
N LYS A 83 8.85 -14.39 18.10
CA LYS A 83 10.09 -15.12 17.81
C LYS A 83 10.05 -16.45 18.60
N PRO A 84 10.38 -17.60 17.98
CA PRO A 84 10.65 -18.83 18.71
C PRO A 84 11.89 -18.67 19.59
#